data_AF-A0A9P6RZU9-F1
#
_entry.id   AF-A0A9P6RZU9-F1
#
_cell.length_a   1.000
_cell.length_b   1.000
_cell.length_c   1.000
_cell.angle_alpha   90.00
_cell.angle_beta   90.00
_cell.angle_gamma   90.00
#
_symmetry.space_group_name_H-M   'P 1'
#
loop_
_entity.id
_entity.type
_entity.pdbx_description
1 polymer ?
#
loop_
_entity_poly.entity_id
_entity_poly.type
_entity_poly.pdbx_seq_one_letter_code
_entity_poly.pdbx_strand_id
1 'polypeptide(L)'
;MIIRYVAASDEGGTLAALLRTNKYVCSATLPIMYEKSLLWRLNVDYSYHDDTLAGLLPLNQLLLRSVPKDRITPLLKAAYLDNGDQATVERENEEQLTVATAVSNNNSNPTKISYLAFVTTIDIQIVFHQHISFFYNKTLDVNTHLSNELESGGYSERYLVEGVNDHLKYYDPDKVIHLGAARDLRRDLTWALSVNAENIRSIVIPLADLARYLEQVHRFKVLADVTFLIDRDLRYSQRNGRELSTQDQEMLRFQRIERIRHYEEMLSFVQKHRQIHMGVLRTGRCIPDKITMPLRRFRAAYDHRSAGSHLNDVLYAFNDTLEYVTVTGIWSSNQLDFHGLAEFLI
;
A
#
# COMPACT_ATOMS: atom_id res chain seq x y z
N MET A 1 2.22 -30.42 14.77
CA MET A 1 3.67 -30.33 14.46
C MET A 1 3.92 -30.11 12.97
N ILE A 2 3.37 -30.94 12.07
CA ILE A 2 3.50 -30.81 10.60
C ILE A 2 3.04 -29.45 10.06
N ILE A 3 1.90 -28.93 10.54
CA ILE A 3 1.37 -27.63 10.09
C ILE A 3 2.31 -26.48 10.43
N ARG A 4 2.93 -26.50 11.62
CA ARG A 4 3.92 -25.50 12.02
C ARG A 4 5.23 -25.65 11.24
N TYR A 5 5.58 -26.87 10.82
CA TYR A 5 6.73 -27.16 9.97
C TYR A 5 6.52 -26.65 8.53
N VAL A 6 5.36 -26.94 7.92
CA VAL A 6 4.97 -26.39 6.60
C VAL A 6 4.85 -24.86 6.65
N ALA A 7 4.33 -24.31 7.75
CA ALA A 7 4.29 -22.86 7.92
C ALA A 7 5.68 -22.25 8.15
N ALA A 8 6.68 -23.04 8.55
CA ALA A 8 8.05 -22.63 8.79
C ALA A 8 9.00 -22.93 7.61
N SER A 9 8.55 -23.67 6.59
CA SER A 9 9.30 -23.80 5.33
C SER A 9 9.05 -22.57 4.47
N ASP A 10 10.10 -21.91 3.99
CA ASP A 10 10.06 -20.70 3.16
C ASP A 10 9.45 -20.89 1.76
N GLU A 11 9.06 -22.11 1.41
CA GLU A 11 8.53 -22.43 0.09
C GLU A 11 7.07 -22.00 -0.04
N GLY A 12 6.84 -20.75 -0.46
CA GLY A 12 5.50 -20.23 -0.76
C GLY A 12 4.70 -21.08 -1.77
N GLY A 13 5.39 -21.81 -2.66
CA GLY A 13 4.80 -22.78 -3.59
C GLY A 13 4.15 -23.97 -2.88
N THR A 14 4.75 -24.45 -1.78
CA THR A 14 4.25 -25.57 -0.99
C THR A 14 2.95 -25.23 -0.29
N LEU A 15 2.78 -23.97 0.15
CA LEU A 15 1.51 -23.48 0.69
C LEU A 15 0.43 -23.45 -0.38
N ALA A 16 0.66 -22.82 -1.54
CA ALA A 16 -0.33 -22.74 -2.61
C ALA A 16 -0.76 -24.15 -3.09
N ALA A 17 0.17 -25.10 -3.18
CA ALA A 17 -0.13 -26.49 -3.48
C ALA A 17 -0.96 -27.18 -2.38
N LEU A 18 -0.64 -26.93 -1.10
CA LEU A 18 -1.44 -27.41 0.03
C LEU A 18 -2.88 -26.86 -0.01
N LEU A 19 -3.02 -25.58 -0.40
CA LEU A 19 -4.31 -24.92 -0.52
C LEU A 19 -5.19 -25.55 -1.60
N ARG A 20 -4.58 -26.08 -2.65
CA ARG A 20 -5.28 -26.72 -3.77
C ARG A 20 -5.64 -28.19 -3.50
N THR A 21 -4.95 -28.88 -2.60
CA THR A 21 -5.02 -30.35 -2.50
C THR A 21 -5.97 -30.89 -1.45
N ASN A 22 -6.23 -30.18 -0.33
CA ASN A 22 -7.13 -30.70 0.70
C ASN A 22 -7.87 -29.62 1.49
N LYS A 23 -9.19 -29.54 1.25
CA LYS A 23 -10.11 -28.55 1.85
C LYS A 23 -10.13 -28.58 3.40
N TYR A 24 -9.99 -29.75 4.00
CA TYR A 24 -10.02 -29.92 5.46
C TYR A 24 -8.71 -29.48 6.10
N VAL A 25 -7.58 -29.87 5.48
CA VAL A 25 -6.26 -29.38 5.89
C VAL A 25 -6.26 -27.86 5.80
N CYS A 26 -6.71 -27.28 4.69
CA CYS A 26 -6.86 -25.83 4.56
C CYS A 26 -7.67 -25.21 5.69
N SER A 27 -8.88 -25.71 5.94
CA SER A 27 -9.74 -25.14 6.99
C SER A 27 -9.07 -25.17 8.39
N ALA A 28 -8.24 -26.18 8.66
CA ALA A 28 -7.51 -26.31 9.92
C ALA A 28 -6.19 -25.53 9.95
N THR A 29 -5.52 -25.36 8.80
CA THR A 29 -4.21 -24.72 8.69
C THR A 29 -4.29 -23.23 8.43
N LEU A 30 -5.22 -22.76 7.60
CA LEU A 30 -5.36 -21.35 7.20
C LEU A 30 -5.44 -20.42 8.42
N PRO A 31 -6.26 -20.69 9.45
CA PRO A 31 -6.32 -19.81 10.63
C PRO A 31 -4.97 -19.70 11.35
N ILE A 32 -4.22 -20.80 11.43
CA ILE A 32 -2.92 -20.88 12.12
C ILE A 32 -1.81 -20.22 11.29
N MET A 33 -1.85 -20.42 9.97
CA MET A 33 -0.88 -19.82 9.05
C MET A 33 -1.07 -18.31 8.93
N TYR A 34 -2.31 -17.84 9.04
CA TYR A 34 -2.68 -16.44 8.80
C TYR A 34 -2.96 -15.62 10.05
N GLU A 35 -2.77 -16.20 11.24
CA GLU A 35 -2.95 -15.53 12.55
C GLU A 35 -2.16 -14.21 12.67
N LYS A 36 -1.05 -14.07 11.94
CA LYS A 36 -0.15 -12.90 12.01
C LYS A 36 -0.06 -12.05 10.75
N SER A 37 -1.02 -12.17 9.82
CA SER A 37 -0.99 -11.64 8.43
C SER A 37 -0.40 -12.65 7.44
N LEU A 38 -1.18 -12.94 6.39
CA LEU A 38 -0.76 -13.62 5.16
C LEU A 38 0.58 -13.08 4.64
N LEU A 39 0.80 -11.78 4.82
CA LEU A 39 1.90 -11.02 4.23
C LEU A 39 3.07 -10.81 5.19
N TRP A 40 2.86 -11.01 6.50
CA TRP A 40 3.93 -10.88 7.51
C TRP A 40 5.01 -11.96 7.36
N ARG A 41 4.66 -13.22 7.08
CA ARG A 41 5.69 -14.28 6.95
C ARG A 41 6.58 -14.07 5.73
N LEU A 42 6.06 -13.41 4.71
CA LEU A 42 6.79 -13.00 3.51
C LEU A 42 7.65 -11.74 3.76
N ASN A 43 7.68 -11.23 5.00
CA ASN A 43 8.42 -10.03 5.41
C ASN A 43 9.75 -10.37 6.11
N VAL A 44 9.84 -11.51 6.81
CA VAL A 44 10.81 -11.65 7.92
C VAL A 44 12.25 -11.92 7.45
N ASP A 45 12.52 -12.26 6.18
CA ASP A 45 13.87 -12.68 5.75
C ASP A 45 14.42 -12.08 4.44
N TYR A 46 13.91 -10.94 3.95
CA TYR A 46 14.27 -10.49 2.59
C TYR A 46 15.49 -9.58 2.47
N SER A 47 16.64 -10.23 2.28
CA SER A 47 17.63 -9.81 1.30
C SER A 47 17.20 -10.25 -0.10
N TYR A 48 16.73 -9.32 -0.96
CA TYR A 48 16.74 -9.37 -2.45
C TYR A 48 16.49 -10.71 -3.20
N HIS A 49 15.84 -11.73 -2.64
CA HIS A 49 15.63 -13.00 -3.35
C HIS A 49 14.30 -13.02 -4.11
N ASP A 50 14.40 -13.17 -5.44
CA ASP A 50 13.30 -13.23 -6.41
C ASP A 50 12.25 -14.33 -6.13
N ASP A 51 12.66 -15.40 -5.45
CA ASP A 51 11.85 -16.62 -5.25
C ASP A 51 10.57 -16.38 -4.45
N THR A 52 10.52 -15.32 -3.64
CA THR A 52 9.39 -15.07 -2.74
C THR A 52 8.27 -14.32 -3.41
N LEU A 53 8.62 -13.44 -4.35
CA LEU A 53 7.64 -12.83 -5.23
C LEU A 53 6.94 -13.89 -6.09
N ALA A 54 7.67 -14.93 -6.50
CA ALA A 54 7.09 -16.05 -7.25
C ALA A 54 6.05 -16.84 -6.43
N GLY A 55 6.22 -16.95 -5.11
CA GLY A 55 5.23 -17.59 -4.22
C GLY A 55 3.99 -16.71 -3.95
N LEU A 56 4.14 -15.39 -3.98
CA LEU A 56 3.08 -14.43 -3.72
C LEU A 56 2.04 -14.33 -4.84
N LEU A 57 2.50 -14.42 -6.09
CA LEU A 57 1.66 -14.25 -7.26
C LEU A 57 0.51 -15.29 -7.33
N PRO A 58 0.75 -16.61 -7.20
CA PRO A 58 -0.31 -17.63 -7.20
C PRO A 58 -1.31 -17.46 -6.06
N LEU A 59 -0.86 -16.95 -4.91
CA LEU A 59 -1.72 -16.71 -3.75
C LEU A 59 -2.64 -15.52 -3.98
N ASN A 60 -2.10 -14.40 -4.47
CA ASN A 60 -2.90 -13.24 -4.86
C ASN A 60 -3.92 -13.61 -5.95
N GLN A 61 -3.51 -14.38 -6.94
CA GLN A 61 -4.41 -14.95 -7.95
C GLN A 61 -5.54 -15.77 -7.35
N LEU A 62 -5.23 -16.71 -6.45
CA LEU A 62 -6.22 -17.56 -5.79
C LEU A 62 -7.24 -16.73 -4.98
N LEU A 63 -6.75 -15.73 -4.24
CA LEU A 63 -7.60 -14.84 -3.45
C LEU A 63 -8.48 -13.96 -4.36
N LEU A 64 -7.90 -13.34 -5.39
CA LEU A 64 -8.62 -12.48 -6.34
C LEU A 64 -9.68 -13.24 -7.15
N ARG A 65 -9.47 -14.53 -7.44
CA ARG A 65 -10.51 -15.41 -8.06
C ARG A 65 -11.75 -15.59 -7.19
N SER A 66 -11.65 -15.32 -5.88
CA SER A 66 -12.77 -15.37 -4.94
C SER A 66 -13.43 -14.01 -4.72
N VAL A 67 -12.86 -12.93 -5.25
CA VAL A 67 -13.38 -11.55 -5.13
C VAL A 67 -14.45 -11.29 -6.20
N PRO A 68 -15.55 -10.57 -5.87
CA PRO A 68 -16.53 -10.12 -6.85
C PRO A 68 -15.90 -9.33 -8.00
N LYS A 69 -16.34 -9.60 -9.24
CA LYS A 69 -15.74 -9.01 -10.45
C LYS A 69 -15.79 -7.48 -10.48
N ASP A 70 -16.81 -6.88 -9.87
CA ASP A 70 -16.99 -5.43 -9.75
C ASP A 70 -15.93 -4.76 -8.85
N ARG A 71 -15.22 -5.54 -8.02
CA ARG A 71 -14.10 -5.04 -7.19
C ARG A 71 -12.72 -5.24 -7.81
N ILE A 72 -12.64 -5.92 -8.95
CA ILE A 72 -11.38 -6.15 -9.66
C ILE A 72 -11.20 -5.02 -10.67
N THR A 73 -10.20 -4.17 -10.43
CA THR A 73 -9.86 -3.09 -11.37
C THR A 73 -9.18 -3.64 -12.62
N PRO A 74 -9.20 -2.91 -13.75
CA PRO A 74 -8.45 -3.29 -14.95
C PRO A 74 -6.97 -3.55 -14.66
N LEU A 75 -6.36 -2.69 -13.84
CA LEU A 75 -4.96 -2.82 -13.42
C LEU A 75 -4.70 -4.12 -12.64
N LEU A 76 -5.54 -4.48 -11.67
CA LEU A 76 -5.44 -5.77 -10.97
C LEU A 76 -5.63 -6.96 -11.92
N LYS A 77 -6.58 -6.85 -12.84
CA LYS A 77 -6.88 -7.90 -13.81
C LYS A 77 -5.65 -8.16 -14.69
N ALA A 78 -5.05 -7.12 -15.26
CA ALA A 78 -3.86 -7.22 -16.10
C ALA A 78 -2.63 -7.73 -15.32
N ALA A 79 -2.47 -7.31 -14.06
CA ALA A 79 -1.33 -7.72 -13.24
C ALA A 79 -1.41 -9.17 -12.74
N TYR A 80 -2.61 -9.63 -12.36
CA TYR A 80 -2.75 -10.91 -11.65
C TYR A 80 -3.55 -11.96 -12.41
N LEU A 81 -4.57 -11.58 -13.17
CA LEU A 81 -5.57 -12.54 -13.67
C LEU A 81 -5.42 -12.90 -15.15
N ASP A 82 -4.45 -12.31 -15.85
CA ASP A 82 -4.36 -12.40 -17.31
C ASP A 82 -3.28 -13.39 -17.81
N ASN A 83 -3.57 -14.00 -18.98
CA ASN A 83 -2.64 -14.56 -19.99
C ASN A 83 -2.68 -16.07 -20.32
N GLY A 84 -3.69 -16.82 -19.92
CA GLY A 84 -3.88 -18.18 -20.48
C GLY A 84 -4.88 -19.05 -19.74
N ASP A 85 -5.11 -18.71 -18.48
CA ASP A 85 -6.00 -19.46 -17.60
C ASP A 85 -7.48 -19.15 -17.80
N GLN A 86 -7.91 -18.16 -18.59
CA GLN A 86 -9.35 -18.02 -18.84
C GLN A 86 -9.91 -19.22 -19.61
N ALA A 87 -9.20 -19.73 -20.62
CA ALA A 87 -9.60 -20.94 -21.34
C ALA A 87 -9.50 -22.21 -20.46
N THR A 88 -8.51 -22.27 -19.56
CA THR A 88 -8.31 -23.42 -18.66
C THR A 88 -9.26 -23.40 -17.47
N VAL A 89 -9.58 -22.23 -16.91
CA VAL A 89 -10.48 -22.05 -15.75
C VAL A 89 -11.94 -22.07 -16.18
N GLU A 90 -12.29 -21.62 -17.38
CA GLU A 90 -13.63 -21.87 -17.95
C GLU A 90 -13.81 -23.37 -18.21
N ARG A 91 -12.80 -24.07 -18.74
CA ARG A 91 -12.82 -25.54 -18.84
C ARG A 91 -12.86 -26.26 -17.50
N GLU A 92 -12.08 -25.86 -16.49
CA GLU A 92 -12.11 -26.49 -15.17
C GLU A 92 -13.42 -26.21 -14.43
N ASN A 93 -13.98 -25.01 -14.58
CA ASN A 93 -15.32 -24.73 -14.04
C ASN A 93 -16.40 -25.48 -14.82
N GLU A 94 -16.30 -25.63 -16.15
CA GLU A 94 -17.26 -26.41 -16.96
C GLU A 94 -17.12 -27.93 -16.75
N GLU A 95 -15.91 -28.46 -16.57
CA GLU A 95 -15.65 -29.87 -16.23
C GLU A 95 -16.07 -30.18 -14.79
N GLN A 96 -15.82 -29.28 -13.84
CA GLN A 96 -16.36 -29.43 -12.49
C GLN A 96 -17.88 -29.25 -12.44
N LEU A 97 -18.47 -28.40 -13.28
CA LEU A 97 -19.92 -28.25 -13.41
C LEU A 97 -20.56 -29.48 -14.08
N THR A 98 -19.95 -30.07 -15.10
CA THR A 98 -20.47 -31.28 -15.77
C THR A 98 -20.32 -32.54 -14.91
N VAL A 99 -19.22 -32.69 -14.15
CA VAL A 99 -19.08 -33.77 -13.17
C VAL A 99 -20.03 -33.58 -11.98
N ALA A 100 -20.27 -32.35 -11.52
CA ALA A 100 -21.27 -32.06 -10.49
C ALA A 100 -22.71 -32.32 -10.98
N THR A 101 -23.00 -32.05 -12.26
CA THR A 101 -24.34 -32.31 -12.83
C THR A 101 -24.62 -33.82 -12.97
N ALA A 102 -23.60 -34.65 -13.18
CA ALA A 102 -23.75 -36.10 -13.22
C ALA A 102 -23.90 -36.77 -11.82
N VAL A 103 -23.52 -36.07 -10.74
CA VAL A 103 -23.58 -36.57 -9.34
C VAL A 103 -24.69 -35.87 -8.52
N SER A 104 -25.31 -34.83 -9.06
CA SER A 104 -26.37 -34.04 -8.42
C SER A 104 -27.75 -34.71 -8.50
N ASN A 105 -27.86 -35.89 -7.88
CA ASN A 105 -29.13 -36.36 -7.31
C ASN A 105 -29.08 -36.52 -5.79
N ASN A 106 -28.00 -36.09 -5.11
CA ASN A 106 -27.96 -35.99 -3.66
C ASN A 106 -27.44 -34.62 -3.20
N ASN A 107 -28.35 -33.87 -2.60
CA ASN A 107 -28.28 -32.47 -2.11
C ASN A 107 -27.12 -32.17 -1.14
N SER A 108 -25.91 -32.00 -1.66
CA SER A 108 -24.89 -31.18 -0.99
C SER A 108 -23.88 -30.71 -2.01
N ASN A 109 -24.14 -29.56 -2.65
CA ASN A 109 -23.10 -28.87 -3.40
C ASN A 109 -21.90 -28.68 -2.45
N PRO A 110 -20.70 -29.16 -2.82
CA PRO A 110 -19.53 -28.95 -1.99
C PRO A 110 -19.36 -27.44 -1.79
N THR A 111 -19.56 -26.98 -0.56
CA THR A 111 -19.45 -25.58 -0.20
C THR A 111 -18.06 -25.10 -0.59
N LYS A 112 -17.98 -24.29 -1.65
CA LYS A 112 -16.74 -23.68 -2.11
C LYS A 112 -16.14 -22.93 -0.93
N ILE A 113 -14.94 -23.31 -0.52
CA ILE A 113 -14.25 -22.65 0.58
C ILE A 113 -14.00 -21.21 0.16
N SER A 114 -14.58 -20.26 0.89
CA SER A 114 -14.25 -18.85 0.74
C SER A 114 -12.91 -18.61 1.42
N TYR A 115 -11.80 -18.63 0.66
CA TYR A 115 -10.47 -18.34 1.20
C TYR A 115 -10.40 -16.95 1.85
N LEU A 116 -11.23 -16.02 1.37
CA LEU A 116 -11.38 -14.67 1.92
C LEU A 116 -12.00 -14.67 3.33
N ALA A 117 -12.68 -15.74 3.74
CA ALA A 117 -13.17 -15.89 5.11
C ALA A 117 -12.05 -15.90 6.15
N PHE A 118 -10.86 -16.35 5.75
CA PHE A 118 -9.68 -16.50 6.60
C PHE A 118 -8.75 -15.28 6.56
N VAL A 119 -9.02 -14.30 5.70
CA VAL A 119 -8.24 -13.06 5.63
C VAL A 119 -8.70 -12.15 6.77
N THR A 120 -7.99 -12.22 7.90
CA THR A 120 -8.29 -11.38 9.08
C THR A 120 -7.39 -10.15 9.17
N THR A 121 -6.28 -10.15 8.44
CA THR A 121 -5.30 -9.05 8.43
C THR A 121 -4.91 -8.71 7.00
N ILE A 122 -5.01 -7.44 6.63
CA ILE A 122 -4.58 -6.92 5.33
C ILE A 122 -3.51 -5.86 5.58
N ASP A 123 -2.25 -6.26 5.45
CA ASP A 123 -1.09 -5.37 5.54
C ASP A 123 -0.20 -5.56 4.31
N ILE A 124 -0.49 -4.78 3.28
CA ILE A 124 0.25 -4.80 2.00
C ILE A 124 1.34 -3.71 1.98
N GLN A 125 1.58 -3.01 3.10
CA GLN A 125 2.58 -1.95 3.16
C GLN A 125 3.99 -2.53 2.97
N ILE A 126 4.26 -3.67 3.61
CA ILE A 126 5.51 -4.42 3.49
C ILE A 126 5.81 -4.81 2.04
N VAL A 127 4.77 -5.17 1.29
CA VAL A 127 4.91 -5.59 -0.10
C VAL A 127 5.23 -4.39 -1.00
N PHE A 128 5.18 -3.14 -0.55
CA PHE A 128 5.51 -1.99 -1.38
C PHE A 128 6.95 -2.03 -1.90
N HIS A 129 7.94 -2.27 -1.03
CA HIS A 129 9.33 -2.45 -1.47
C HIS A 129 9.49 -3.69 -2.34
N GLN A 130 8.68 -4.73 -2.12
CA GLN A 130 8.68 -5.96 -2.91
C GLN A 130 8.02 -5.77 -4.29
N HIS A 131 6.95 -4.99 -4.39
CA HIS A 131 6.30 -4.63 -5.65
C HIS A 131 7.25 -3.77 -6.46
N ILE A 132 7.88 -2.76 -5.86
CA ILE A 132 8.98 -2.03 -6.48
C ILE A 132 9.96 -3.01 -7.13
N SER A 133 10.51 -3.99 -6.40
CA SER A 133 11.37 -5.03 -6.99
C SER A 133 10.67 -5.94 -8.01
N PHE A 134 9.37 -6.26 -7.87
CA PHE A 134 8.58 -6.99 -8.87
C PHE A 134 8.50 -6.22 -10.20
N PHE A 135 8.45 -4.88 -10.12
CA PHE A 135 8.48 -4.00 -11.27
C PHE A 135 9.91 -3.76 -11.82
N TYR A 136 10.96 -3.82 -10.99
CA TYR A 136 12.37 -3.70 -11.45
C TYR A 136 12.94 -5.00 -12.00
N ASN A 137 12.53 -6.13 -11.47
CA ASN A 137 12.78 -7.40 -12.11
C ASN A 137 11.97 -7.42 -13.39
N LYS A 138 12.56 -7.97 -14.45
CA LYS A 138 12.07 -8.03 -15.84
C LYS A 138 10.63 -8.56 -16.02
N THR A 139 9.89 -8.83 -14.96
CA THR A 139 8.49 -9.23 -14.92
C THR A 139 7.55 -8.25 -15.61
N LEU A 140 7.81 -6.92 -15.65
CA LEU A 140 7.00 -6.03 -16.50
C LEU A 140 7.33 -6.15 -17.97
N ASP A 141 8.62 -6.26 -18.31
CA ASP A 141 9.03 -6.54 -19.69
C ASP A 141 8.43 -7.86 -20.19
N VAL A 142 8.14 -8.80 -19.28
CA VAL A 142 7.50 -10.09 -19.57
C VAL A 142 5.96 -10.01 -19.55
N ASN A 143 5.36 -9.15 -18.73
CA ASN A 143 3.90 -9.00 -18.66
C ASN A 143 3.40 -7.90 -19.62
N THR A 144 3.36 -8.25 -20.90
CA THR A 144 2.88 -7.37 -21.99
C THR A 144 1.48 -6.80 -21.73
N HIS A 145 0.62 -7.52 -20.99
CA HIS A 145 -0.75 -7.08 -20.70
C HIS A 145 -0.78 -5.95 -19.68
N LEU A 146 0.03 -6.04 -18.63
CA LEU A 146 0.14 -4.95 -17.66
C LEU A 146 0.71 -3.69 -18.32
N SER A 147 1.74 -3.83 -19.15
CA SER A 147 2.30 -2.70 -19.91
C SER A 147 1.27 -2.08 -20.86
N ASN A 148 0.52 -2.90 -21.60
CA ASN A 148 -0.56 -2.42 -22.47
C ASN A 148 -1.66 -1.70 -21.68
N GLU A 149 -2.05 -2.21 -20.51
CA GLU A 149 -3.05 -1.57 -19.65
C GLU A 149 -2.54 -0.24 -19.09
N LEU A 150 -1.27 -0.17 -18.69
CA LEU A 150 -0.66 1.06 -18.19
C LEU A 150 -0.65 2.18 -19.24
N GLU A 151 -0.34 1.84 -20.49
CA GLU A 151 -0.34 2.77 -21.62
C GLU A 151 -1.77 3.12 -22.06
N SER A 152 -2.59 2.13 -22.40
CA SER A 152 -3.94 2.34 -22.96
C SER A 152 -4.93 2.92 -21.95
N GLY A 153 -4.74 2.65 -20.65
CA GLY A 153 -5.52 3.23 -19.56
C GLY A 153 -5.07 4.63 -19.12
N GLY A 154 -4.03 5.19 -19.73
CA GLY A 154 -3.48 6.51 -19.40
C GLY A 154 -2.79 6.58 -18.02
N TYR A 155 -2.50 5.43 -17.41
CA TYR A 155 -1.82 5.35 -16.11
C TYR A 155 -0.39 5.87 -16.22
N SER A 156 0.34 5.51 -17.27
CA SER A 156 1.72 5.95 -17.50
C SER A 156 1.84 7.47 -17.53
N GLU A 157 1.01 8.14 -18.34
CA GLU A 157 1.00 9.60 -18.41
C GLU A 157 0.65 10.23 -17.06
N ARG A 158 -0.38 9.70 -16.38
CA ARG A 158 -0.76 10.17 -15.04
C ARG A 158 0.41 10.06 -14.05
N TYR A 159 1.12 8.94 -14.03
CA TYR A 159 2.24 8.74 -13.10
C TYR A 159 3.42 9.64 -13.42
N LEU A 160 3.70 9.88 -14.70
CA LEU A 160 4.73 10.84 -15.08
C LEU A 160 4.35 12.26 -14.63
N VAL A 161 3.11 12.69 -14.86
CA VAL A 161 2.64 14.01 -14.40
C VAL A 161 2.69 14.12 -12.86
N GLU A 162 2.26 13.08 -12.14
CA GLU A 162 2.31 13.06 -10.67
C GLU A 162 3.75 13.01 -10.14
N GLY A 163 4.64 12.21 -10.75
CA GLY A 163 6.01 11.98 -10.31
C GLY A 163 7.00 13.08 -10.71
N VAL A 164 6.75 13.80 -11.81
CA VAL A 164 7.53 14.99 -12.20
C VAL A 164 7.50 16.08 -11.13
N ASN A 165 6.48 16.07 -10.25
CA ASN A 165 6.30 17.06 -9.17
C ASN A 165 6.93 16.64 -7.84
N ASP A 166 7.53 15.45 -7.76
CA ASP A 166 8.16 14.92 -6.55
C ASP A 166 9.69 14.80 -6.76
N HIS A 167 10.41 14.32 -5.74
CA HIS A 167 11.78 13.80 -5.81
C HIS A 167 12.03 12.85 -6.99
N LEU A 168 10.96 12.34 -7.60
CA LEU A 168 10.95 11.42 -8.72
C LEU A 168 11.34 12.04 -10.07
N LYS A 169 11.39 13.37 -10.19
CA LYS A 169 11.78 14.06 -11.45
C LYS A 169 13.17 13.67 -12.01
N TYR A 170 14.07 13.21 -11.14
CA TYR A 170 15.43 12.79 -11.52
C TYR A 170 15.53 11.30 -11.82
N TYR A 171 14.45 10.56 -11.62
CA TYR A 171 14.42 9.17 -11.97
C TYR A 171 14.00 9.00 -13.42
N ASP A 172 14.43 7.88 -13.98
CA ASP A 172 14.00 7.41 -15.28
C ASP A 172 12.45 7.31 -15.35
N PRO A 173 11.81 7.72 -16.47
CA PRO A 173 10.35 7.66 -16.63
C PRO A 173 9.75 6.30 -16.28
N ASP A 174 10.39 5.20 -16.69
CA ASP A 174 9.89 3.84 -16.44
C ASP A 174 9.87 3.55 -14.95
N LYS A 175 10.91 3.99 -14.23
CA LYS A 175 10.95 3.93 -12.77
C LYS A 175 9.80 4.69 -12.12
N VAL A 176 9.45 5.88 -12.61
CA VAL A 176 8.31 6.65 -12.09
C VAL A 176 6.99 5.89 -12.32
N ILE A 177 6.80 5.35 -13.52
CA ILE A 177 5.61 4.56 -13.90
C ILE A 177 5.50 3.32 -13.01
N HIS A 178 6.59 2.58 -12.82
CA HIS A 178 6.65 1.38 -11.98
C HIS A 178 6.28 1.65 -10.52
N LEU A 179 6.79 2.76 -9.94
CA LEU A 179 6.43 3.17 -8.58
C LEU A 179 4.93 3.51 -8.49
N GLY A 180 4.40 4.24 -9.47
CA GLY A 180 2.98 4.58 -9.55
C GLY A 180 2.08 3.36 -9.66
N ALA A 181 2.44 2.43 -10.55
CA ALA A 181 1.71 1.18 -10.77
C ALA A 181 1.73 0.28 -9.53
N ALA A 182 2.89 0.12 -8.89
CA ALA A 182 3.02 -0.63 -7.64
C ALA A 182 2.13 -0.06 -6.53
N ARG A 183 2.09 1.27 -6.39
CA ARG A 183 1.23 1.96 -5.43
C ARG A 183 -0.25 1.68 -5.70
N ASP A 184 -0.70 1.82 -6.94
CA ASP A 184 -2.11 1.66 -7.29
C ASP A 184 -2.57 0.19 -7.26
N LEU A 185 -1.72 -0.75 -7.66
CA LEU A 185 -2.02 -2.18 -7.47
C LEU A 185 -2.16 -2.55 -6.00
N ARG A 186 -1.31 -1.99 -5.12
CA ARG A 186 -1.42 -2.22 -3.68
C ARG A 186 -2.75 -1.69 -3.14
N ARG A 187 -3.14 -0.49 -3.57
CA ARG A 187 -4.42 0.15 -3.23
C ARG A 187 -5.60 -0.73 -3.65
N ASP A 188 -5.63 -1.10 -4.92
CA ASP A 188 -6.70 -1.90 -5.49
C ASP A 188 -6.74 -3.30 -4.84
N LEU A 189 -5.58 -3.93 -4.59
CA LEU A 189 -5.50 -5.24 -3.94
C LEU A 189 -6.02 -5.19 -2.51
N THR A 190 -5.64 -4.16 -1.73
CA THR A 190 -6.14 -3.94 -0.37
C THR A 190 -7.66 -3.81 -0.37
N TRP A 191 -8.20 -3.04 -1.33
CA TRP A 191 -9.63 -2.86 -1.50
C TRP A 191 -10.35 -4.15 -1.88
N ALA A 192 -9.85 -4.87 -2.88
CA ALA A 192 -10.39 -6.13 -3.36
C ALA A 192 -10.47 -7.18 -2.24
N LEU A 193 -9.37 -7.32 -1.48
CA LEU A 193 -9.29 -8.25 -0.36
C LEU A 193 -10.17 -7.85 0.83
N SER A 194 -10.54 -6.56 0.94
CA SER A 194 -11.46 -6.09 1.97
C SER A 194 -12.94 -6.42 1.74
N VAL A 195 -13.27 -7.23 0.72
CA VAL A 195 -14.67 -7.64 0.44
C VAL A 195 -15.35 -8.30 1.65
N ASN A 196 -14.60 -9.04 2.45
CA ASN A 196 -15.07 -9.68 3.67
C ASN A 196 -14.70 -8.87 4.93
N ALA A 197 -15.00 -7.56 4.91
CA ALA A 197 -14.70 -6.60 5.98
C ALA A 197 -15.12 -7.05 7.40
N GLU A 198 -16.13 -7.91 7.50
CA GLU A 198 -16.69 -8.41 8.75
C GLU A 198 -15.74 -9.31 9.54
N ASN A 199 -14.75 -9.91 8.87
CA ASN A 199 -13.73 -10.76 9.51
C ASN A 199 -12.39 -10.05 9.68
N ILE A 200 -12.25 -8.82 9.19
CA ILE A 200 -10.99 -8.09 9.20
C ILE A 200 -10.76 -7.47 10.57
N ARG A 201 -9.73 -7.96 11.25
CA ARG A 201 -9.25 -7.49 12.56
C ARG A 201 -8.20 -6.40 12.42
N SER A 202 -7.40 -6.45 11.37
CA SER A 202 -6.38 -5.44 11.11
C SER A 202 -6.27 -5.09 9.63
N ILE A 203 -6.18 -3.80 9.31
CA ILE A 203 -6.05 -3.32 7.92
C ILE A 203 -5.15 -2.10 7.82
N VAL A 204 -4.34 -2.06 6.77
CA VAL A 204 -3.67 -0.85 6.29
C VAL A 204 -4.50 -0.22 5.19
N ILE A 205 -4.97 1.02 5.39
CA ILE A 205 -5.79 1.75 4.42
C ILE A 205 -4.98 2.91 3.83
N PRO A 206 -4.77 2.95 2.51
CA PRO A 206 -4.25 4.12 1.82
C PRO A 206 -5.20 5.31 2.00
N LEU A 207 -4.68 6.45 2.44
CA LEU A 207 -5.49 7.65 2.68
C LEU A 207 -6.23 8.10 1.43
N ALA A 208 -5.61 7.97 0.25
CA ALA A 208 -6.22 8.35 -1.02
C ALA A 208 -7.48 7.53 -1.39
N ASP A 209 -7.74 6.38 -0.75
CA ASP A 209 -8.92 5.54 -0.98
C ASP A 209 -9.96 5.57 0.13
N LEU A 210 -9.73 6.37 1.16
CA LEU A 210 -10.48 6.25 2.40
C LEU A 210 -11.98 6.49 2.24
N ALA A 211 -12.38 7.35 1.31
CA ALA A 211 -13.78 7.54 0.89
C ALA A 211 -14.52 6.21 0.64
N ARG A 212 -13.90 5.23 -0.04
CA ARG A 212 -14.53 3.92 -0.33
C ARG A 212 -14.70 3.07 0.93
N TYR A 213 -13.79 3.19 1.89
CA TYR A 213 -13.86 2.49 3.16
C TYR A 213 -14.88 3.12 4.12
N LEU A 214 -15.08 4.44 4.06
CA LEU A 214 -16.09 5.17 4.85
C LEU A 214 -17.52 4.68 4.58
N GLU A 215 -17.81 4.30 3.34
CA GLU A 215 -19.09 3.71 2.93
C GLU A 215 -19.30 2.32 3.59
N GLN A 216 -18.22 1.57 3.79
CA GLN A 216 -18.26 0.20 4.31
C GLN A 216 -17.91 0.09 5.80
N VAL A 217 -17.74 1.22 6.50
CA VAL A 217 -17.29 1.24 7.90
C VAL A 217 -18.17 0.37 8.82
N HIS A 218 -19.48 0.29 8.54
CA HIS A 218 -20.46 -0.51 9.29
C HIS A 218 -20.26 -2.03 9.17
N ARG A 219 -19.47 -2.48 8.17
CA ARG A 219 -19.14 -3.88 7.96
C ARG A 219 -17.93 -4.32 8.77
N PHE A 220 -17.08 -3.40 9.25
CA PHE A 220 -15.86 -3.72 9.98
C PHE A 220 -16.11 -4.07 11.46
N LYS A 221 -16.95 -5.08 11.71
CA LYS A 221 -17.48 -5.46 13.03
C LYS A 221 -16.40 -5.89 14.05
N VAL A 222 -15.27 -6.41 13.56
CA VAL A 222 -14.18 -6.95 14.39
C VAL A 222 -12.85 -6.21 14.21
N LEU A 223 -12.87 -5.06 13.54
CA LEU A 223 -11.67 -4.28 13.24
C LEU A 223 -11.09 -3.67 14.52
N ALA A 224 -10.01 -4.27 15.02
CA ALA A 224 -9.31 -3.86 16.22
C ALA A 224 -8.17 -2.89 15.93
N ASP A 225 -7.50 -3.02 14.78
CA ASP A 225 -6.30 -2.26 14.45
C ASP A 225 -6.36 -1.68 13.03
N VAL A 226 -6.34 -0.35 12.92
CA VAL A 226 -6.28 0.33 11.62
C VAL A 226 -4.99 1.14 11.50
N THR A 227 -4.34 1.01 10.35
CA THR A 227 -3.17 1.82 9.99
C THR A 227 -3.49 2.60 8.73
N PHE A 228 -3.43 3.91 8.81
CA PHE A 228 -3.61 4.80 7.65
C PHE A 228 -2.26 5.08 7.03
N LEU A 229 -2.14 4.78 5.74
CA LEU A 229 -0.92 5.03 4.98
C LEU A 229 -1.06 6.30 4.17
N ILE A 230 -0.11 7.22 4.33
CA ILE A 230 0.03 8.37 3.45
C ILE A 230 0.73 7.88 2.19
N ASP A 231 -0.03 7.40 1.20
CA ASP A 231 0.48 6.70 0.02
C ASP A 231 0.84 7.62 -1.17
N ARG A 232 0.47 8.90 -1.08
CA ARG A 232 0.97 9.94 -1.97
C ARG A 232 2.05 10.72 -1.23
N ASP A 233 3.25 10.81 -1.81
CA ASP A 233 4.26 11.72 -1.28
C ASP A 233 3.78 13.15 -1.59
N LEU A 234 3.11 13.75 -0.61
CA LEU A 234 2.62 15.13 -0.69
C LEU A 234 3.72 16.11 -0.24
N ARG A 235 4.97 15.66 -0.26
CA ARG A 235 6.14 16.47 0.04
C ARG A 235 6.71 16.93 -1.29
N TYR A 236 6.54 18.21 -1.58
CA TYR A 236 7.48 18.85 -2.48
C TYR A 236 8.79 18.99 -1.70
N SER A 237 9.92 18.64 -2.29
CA SER A 237 11.20 19.11 -1.79
C SER A 237 11.64 20.28 -2.64
N GLN A 238 11.78 21.47 -2.05
CA GLN A 238 12.61 22.51 -2.63
C GLN A 238 14.09 22.10 -2.54
N ARG A 239 14.46 21.00 -3.20
CA ARG A 239 15.87 20.74 -3.45
C ARG A 239 16.35 21.81 -4.42
N ASN A 240 17.23 22.67 -3.93
CA ASN A 240 18.07 23.63 -4.68
C ASN A 240 17.67 25.11 -4.62
N GLY A 241 16.84 25.54 -3.67
CA GLY A 241 16.62 26.97 -3.41
C GLY A 241 16.09 27.77 -4.62
N ARG A 242 15.52 27.09 -5.61
CA ARG A 242 14.85 27.73 -6.74
C ARG A 242 13.46 28.15 -6.32
N GLU A 243 13.06 29.35 -6.71
CA GLU A 243 11.67 29.76 -6.59
C GLU A 243 10.78 28.78 -7.36
N LEU A 244 9.67 28.41 -6.72
CA LEU A 244 8.68 27.52 -7.31
C LEU A 244 7.98 28.25 -8.45
N SER A 245 7.78 27.55 -9.58
CA SER A 245 6.92 28.08 -10.63
C SER A 245 5.49 28.26 -10.10
N THR A 246 4.71 29.14 -10.71
CA THR A 246 3.30 29.32 -10.33
C THR A 246 2.52 28.01 -10.38
N GLN A 247 2.80 27.16 -11.38
CA GLN A 247 2.20 25.84 -11.52
C GLN A 247 2.56 24.91 -10.36
N ASP A 248 3.82 24.90 -9.92
CA ASP A 248 4.26 24.12 -8.75
C ASP A 248 3.55 24.60 -7.47
N GLN A 249 3.38 25.92 -7.31
CA GLN A 249 2.69 26.50 -6.15
C GLN A 249 1.20 26.14 -6.12
N GLU A 250 0.52 26.19 -7.27
CA GLU A 250 -0.87 25.79 -7.39
C GLU A 250 -1.05 24.28 -7.11
N MET A 251 -0.17 23.45 -7.66
CA MET A 251 -0.15 22.01 -7.39
C MET A 251 0.05 21.72 -5.90
N LEU A 252 0.99 22.42 -5.25
CA LEU A 252 1.24 22.33 -3.81
C LEU A 252 0.01 22.71 -3.00
N ARG A 253 -0.66 23.80 -3.37
CA ARG A 253 -1.90 24.23 -2.73
C ARG A 253 -2.98 23.15 -2.87
N PHE A 254 -3.14 22.58 -4.06
CA PHE A 254 -4.08 21.50 -4.31
C PHE A 254 -3.76 20.25 -3.47
N GLN A 255 -2.50 19.82 -3.44
CA GLN A 255 -2.03 18.70 -2.64
C GLN A 255 -2.28 18.92 -1.13
N ARG A 256 -2.09 20.14 -0.63
CA ARG A 256 -2.40 20.49 0.76
C ARG A 256 -3.89 20.38 1.07
N ILE A 257 -4.75 20.87 0.17
CA ILE A 257 -6.20 20.76 0.32
C ILE A 257 -6.62 19.28 0.33
N GLU A 258 -6.13 18.48 -0.62
CA GLU A 258 -6.38 17.04 -0.68
C GLU A 258 -5.91 16.34 0.59
N ARG A 259 -4.74 16.71 1.12
CA ARG A 259 -4.23 16.16 2.38
C ARG A 259 -5.16 16.41 3.55
N ILE A 260 -5.63 17.65 3.70
CA ILE A 260 -6.57 18.03 4.76
C ILE A 260 -7.84 17.20 4.62
N ARG A 261 -8.40 17.11 3.41
CA ARG A 261 -9.57 16.28 3.12
C ARG A 261 -9.36 14.82 3.53
N HIS A 262 -8.24 14.19 3.17
CA HIS A 262 -7.96 12.80 3.56
C HIS A 262 -7.81 12.63 5.07
N TYR A 263 -7.25 13.61 5.79
CA TYR A 263 -7.20 13.57 7.25
C TYR A 263 -8.59 13.71 7.87
N GLU A 264 -9.45 14.57 7.34
CA GLU A 264 -10.83 14.70 7.79
C GLU A 264 -11.61 13.40 7.54
N GLU A 265 -11.41 12.76 6.39
CA GLU A 265 -11.96 11.43 6.09
C GLU A 265 -11.43 10.37 7.08
N MET A 266 -10.14 10.43 7.45
CA MET A 266 -9.51 9.52 8.44
C MET A 266 -10.15 9.65 9.81
N LEU A 267 -10.29 10.89 10.28
CA LEU A 267 -10.97 11.17 11.53
C LEU A 267 -12.43 10.71 11.48
N SER A 268 -13.12 10.96 10.37
CA SER A 268 -14.50 10.52 10.14
C SER A 268 -14.63 9.00 10.19
N PHE A 269 -13.68 8.26 9.61
CA PHE A 269 -13.68 6.80 9.62
C PHE A 269 -13.57 6.27 11.05
N VAL A 270 -12.59 6.77 11.80
CA VAL A 270 -12.37 6.35 13.20
C VAL A 270 -13.57 6.71 14.08
N GLN A 271 -14.12 7.92 13.93
CA GLN A 271 -15.28 8.35 14.70
C GLN A 271 -16.51 7.49 14.40
N LYS A 272 -16.85 7.32 13.11
CA LYS A 272 -18.00 6.54 12.68
C LYS A 272 -17.86 5.07 13.07
N HIS A 273 -16.66 4.50 12.94
CA HIS A 273 -16.38 3.14 13.41
C HIS A 273 -16.60 2.99 14.92
N ARG A 274 -16.04 3.88 15.74
CA ARG A 274 -16.21 3.84 17.21
C ARG A 274 -17.66 4.05 17.65
N GLN A 275 -18.45 4.84 16.91
CA GLN A 275 -19.87 5.04 17.17
C GLN A 275 -20.69 3.77 16.88
N ILE A 276 -20.43 3.10 15.75
CA ILE A 276 -21.19 1.91 15.32
C ILE A 276 -20.72 0.65 16.08
N HIS A 277 -19.42 0.52 16.30
CA HIS A 277 -18.76 -0.66 16.88
C HIS A 277 -18.02 -0.29 18.17
N MET A 278 -18.78 0.15 19.18
CA MET A 278 -18.23 0.61 20.46
C MET A 278 -17.28 -0.42 21.09
N GLY A 279 -16.07 0.04 21.44
CA GLY A 279 -15.06 -0.78 22.13
C GLY A 279 -14.31 -1.80 21.26
N VAL A 280 -14.59 -1.87 19.95
CA VAL A 280 -13.91 -2.82 19.05
C VAL A 280 -12.54 -2.29 18.61
N LEU A 281 -12.47 -1.03 18.14
CA LEU A 281 -11.23 -0.42 17.67
C LEU A 281 -10.31 -0.10 18.85
N ARG A 282 -9.15 -0.76 18.89
CA ARG A 282 -8.13 -0.62 19.94
C ARG A 282 -7.03 0.34 19.53
N THR A 283 -6.58 0.23 18.28
CA THR A 283 -5.44 1.00 17.77
C THR A 283 -5.78 1.65 16.45
N GLY A 284 -5.52 2.96 16.35
CA GLY A 284 -5.49 3.70 15.10
C GLY A 284 -4.12 4.36 14.95
N ARG A 285 -3.41 4.09 13.85
CA ARG A 285 -2.11 4.69 13.55
C ARG A 285 -2.17 5.36 12.20
N CYS A 286 -1.40 6.43 12.03
CA CYS A 286 -1.11 6.99 10.71
C CYS A 286 0.41 6.88 10.51
N ILE A 287 0.82 6.14 9.49
CA ILE A 287 2.24 5.95 9.16
C ILE A 287 2.54 6.81 7.94
N PRO A 288 3.48 7.76 8.04
CA PRO A 288 3.97 8.45 6.86
C PRO A 288 4.77 7.46 5.99
N ASP A 289 4.66 7.53 4.66
CA ASP A 289 5.36 6.62 3.71
C ASP A 289 6.89 6.59 3.91
N LYS A 290 7.43 7.63 4.56
CA LYS A 290 8.77 7.67 5.13
C LYS A 290 8.70 8.23 6.53
N ILE A 291 9.37 7.58 7.48
CA ILE A 291 9.54 8.05 8.86
C ILE A 291 10.16 9.44 8.84
N THR A 292 9.31 10.46 8.89
CA THR A 292 9.67 11.75 9.42
C THR A 292 8.82 11.91 10.65
N MET A 293 9.42 11.65 11.80
CA MET A 293 8.87 12.17 13.04
C MET A 293 8.65 13.68 12.86
N PRO A 294 7.55 14.26 13.37
CA PRO A 294 7.40 15.70 13.41
C PRO A 294 8.62 16.27 14.16
N LEU A 295 9.45 17.02 13.44
CA LEU A 295 10.63 17.63 14.02
C LEU A 295 10.18 18.90 14.73
N ARG A 296 9.77 18.77 15.99
CA ARG A 296 9.34 19.92 16.80
C ARG A 296 10.48 20.85 17.14
N ARG A 297 11.69 20.32 17.28
CA ARG A 297 12.86 21.09 17.69
C ARG A 297 14.04 20.73 16.80
N PHE A 298 14.63 21.74 16.18
CA PHE A 298 15.84 21.59 15.38
C PHE A 298 16.96 22.45 15.97
N ARG A 299 18.12 21.83 16.21
CA ARG A 299 19.32 22.53 16.65
C ARG A 299 20.47 22.22 15.71
N ALA A 300 21.07 23.27 15.15
CA ALA A 300 22.26 23.16 14.32
C ALA A 300 23.34 24.10 14.86
N ALA A 301 24.54 23.57 15.07
CA ALA A 301 25.71 24.36 15.39
C ALA A 301 26.72 24.16 14.26
N TYR A 302 27.04 25.24 13.56
CA TYR A 302 28.04 25.21 12.50
C TYR A 302 29.39 25.63 13.09
N ASP A 303 30.36 24.72 13.06
CA ASP A 303 31.75 24.93 13.46
C ASP A 303 32.62 25.51 12.33
N HIS A 304 32.08 25.56 11.11
CA HIS A 304 32.69 26.14 9.93
C HIS A 304 31.69 26.99 9.15
N ARG A 305 32.19 27.77 8.18
CA ARG A 305 31.36 28.62 7.30
C ARG A 305 30.34 27.76 6.54
N SER A 306 29.09 27.79 6.99
CA SER A 306 27.96 27.15 6.34
C SER A 306 27.06 28.20 5.70
N ALA A 307 26.58 27.93 4.48
CA ALA A 307 25.60 28.76 3.79
C ALA A 307 24.18 28.61 4.36
N GLY A 308 23.99 27.78 5.40
CA GLY A 308 22.67 27.57 6.02
C GLY A 308 21.69 26.75 5.16
N SER A 309 22.14 26.11 4.08
CA SER A 309 21.28 25.29 3.21
C SER A 309 20.55 24.18 3.98
N HIS A 310 21.25 23.49 4.89
CA HIS A 310 20.65 22.49 5.78
C HIS A 310 19.56 23.07 6.69
N LEU A 311 19.69 24.32 7.13
CA LEU A 311 18.64 24.97 7.92
C LEU A 311 17.42 25.24 7.06
N ASN A 312 17.60 25.76 5.84
CA ASN A 312 16.49 26.01 4.91
C ASN A 312 15.75 24.72 4.56
N ASP A 313 16.48 23.63 4.31
CA ASP A 313 15.88 22.33 4.03
C ASP A 313 15.05 21.82 5.21
N VAL A 314 15.52 22.04 6.44
CA VAL A 314 14.82 21.61 7.66
C VAL A 314 13.61 22.50 7.96
N LEU A 315 13.77 23.82 7.89
CA LEU A 315 12.66 24.75 8.03
C LEU A 315 11.58 24.45 7.00
N TYR A 316 11.96 24.20 5.76
CA TYR A 316 11.00 23.90 4.70
C TYR A 316 10.31 22.54 4.88
N ALA A 317 11.07 21.48 5.14
CA ALA A 317 10.53 20.13 5.28
C ALA A 317 9.64 19.95 6.52
N PHE A 318 9.84 20.76 7.56
CA PHE A 318 9.19 20.59 8.84
C PHE A 318 8.43 21.82 9.33
N ASN A 319 8.34 22.91 8.54
CA ASN A 319 7.78 24.21 8.94
C ASN A 319 6.51 24.09 9.76
N ASP A 320 5.60 23.23 9.29
CA ASP A 320 4.27 23.05 9.84
C ASP A 320 4.27 22.29 11.19
N THR A 321 5.39 21.70 11.56
CA THR A 321 5.59 20.91 12.79
C THR A 321 6.69 21.43 13.70
N LEU A 322 7.47 22.41 13.21
CA LEU A 322 8.68 22.86 13.87
C LEU A 322 8.35 24.03 14.80
N GLU A 323 8.42 23.75 16.09
CA GLU A 323 8.10 24.71 17.16
C GLU A 323 9.31 25.57 17.51
N TYR A 324 10.52 25.00 17.45
CA TYR A 324 11.76 25.66 17.84
C TYR A 324 12.92 25.38 16.90
N VAL A 325 13.62 26.44 16.53
CA VAL A 325 14.85 26.42 15.74
C VAL A 325 15.92 27.11 16.55
N THR A 326 17.04 26.44 16.79
CA THR A 326 18.22 27.07 17.38
C THR A 326 19.39 26.85 16.47
N VAL A 327 19.91 27.93 15.88
CA VAL A 327 21.09 27.86 15.03
C VAL A 327 22.19 28.78 15.55
N THR A 328 23.39 28.22 15.72
CA THR A 328 24.59 28.96 16.14
C THR A 328 25.68 28.83 15.07
N GLY A 329 26.46 29.89 14.85
CA GLY A 329 27.60 29.87 13.92
C GLY A 329 27.28 30.14 12.44
N ILE A 330 26.10 30.70 12.10
CA ILE A 330 25.83 31.18 10.74
C ILE A 330 26.55 32.52 10.52
N TRP A 331 27.32 32.62 9.44
CA TRP A 331 27.94 33.88 9.00
C TRP A 331 26.93 34.71 8.19
N SER A 332 26.50 35.85 8.74
CA SER A 332 25.59 36.80 8.07
C SER A 332 26.36 37.76 7.16
N SER A 333 26.80 37.31 5.98
CA SER A 333 27.26 38.26 4.96
C SER A 333 26.11 38.90 4.16
N ASN A 334 24.92 38.29 4.17
CA ASN A 334 23.71 38.83 3.56
C ASN A 334 22.57 38.80 4.58
N GLN A 335 22.00 39.96 4.91
CA GLN A 335 20.74 40.06 5.65
C GLN A 335 19.64 39.39 4.81
N LEU A 336 19.31 38.14 5.14
CA LEU A 336 18.07 37.50 4.71
C LEU A 336 17.00 37.92 5.70
N ASP A 337 15.96 38.59 5.22
CA ASP A 337 14.77 38.93 6.00
C ASP A 337 14.01 37.65 6.37
N PHE A 338 14.28 37.14 7.57
CA PHE A 338 13.52 36.04 8.16
C PHE A 338 12.38 36.61 9.02
N HIS A 339 11.17 36.62 8.48
CA HIS A 339 9.95 36.89 9.25
C HIS A 339 9.42 35.60 9.89
N GLY A 340 10.02 35.20 11.00
CA GLY A 340 9.55 34.10 11.85
C GLY A 340 10.31 34.09 13.18
N LEU A 341 9.64 33.72 14.28
CA LEU A 341 10.19 33.69 15.64
C LEU A 341 11.38 32.71 15.75
N ALA A 342 12.58 33.17 15.41
CA ALA A 342 13.83 32.48 15.65
C ALA A 342 14.62 33.25 16.71
N GLU A 343 14.89 32.62 17.85
CA GLU A 343 15.85 33.14 18.82
C GLU A 343 17.26 32.85 18.30
N PHE A 344 17.96 33.89 17.86
CA PHE A 344 19.38 33.83 17.54
C PHE A 344 20.19 34.12 18.80
N LEU A 345 20.93 33.13 19.28
CA LEU A 345 22.05 33.36 20.20
C LEU A 345 23.28 33.64 19.32
N ILE A 346 23.66 34.91 19.24
CA ILE A 346 24.89 35.38 18.57
C ILE A 346 26.11 35.02 19.41
#